data_AF-A0A9N7TNF1-F1
#
_entry.id   AF-A0A9N7TNF1-F1
#
_cell.length_a   1.000
_cell.length_b   1.000
_cell.length_c   1.000
_cell.angle_alpha   90.00
_cell.angle_beta   90.00
_cell.angle_gamma   90.00
#
_symmetry.space_group_name_H-M   'P 1'
#
loop_
_entity.id
_entity.type
_entity.pdbx_description
1 polymer ?
#
loop_
_entity_poly.entity_id
_entity_poly.type
_entity_poly.pdbx_seq_one_letter_code
_entity_poly.pdbx_strand_id
1 'polypeptide(L)'
;MELRCLSAFLALHVLCCIDAYPSGAPTGACVDMIPRHMGVLPQPSPAPYSVLTNANSYQPGNPITVTITGPEYRGVLLEARTGGSTNALGTWNLPPPDTRFLECNGAPQGAVTHSNTNLKGNTTVYRWIPPKFTGPVYFMATIAQQRTVFWINVRSSTLTSGKPGGLSFATGAGAGQAEEKPLLLLVLGFLMFQVLA
;
A
#
# COMPACT_ATOMS: atom_id res chain seq x y z
N MET A 1 59.27 -37.82 20.49
CA MET A 1 57.99 -38.53 20.36
C MET A 1 56.96 -37.79 21.18
N GLU A 2 56.02 -37.02 20.64
CA GLU A 2 55.69 -36.71 19.25
C GLU A 2 55.16 -35.29 19.26
N LEU A 3 55.97 -34.40 18.68
CA LEU A 3 55.58 -33.09 18.23
C LEU A 3 55.03 -33.31 16.82
N ARG A 4 53.71 -33.15 16.60
CA ARG A 4 53.03 -32.85 15.31
C ARG A 4 51.56 -33.28 15.36
N CYS A 5 50.69 -32.35 15.71
CA CYS A 5 49.40 -32.12 15.03
C CYS A 5 48.79 -30.84 15.63
N LEU A 6 49.26 -29.69 15.16
CA LEU A 6 48.49 -28.83 14.25
C LEU A 6 47.46 -28.02 15.05
N SER A 7 47.76 -26.77 15.43
CA SER A 7 47.53 -25.63 14.54
C SER A 7 46.15 -25.64 13.85
N ALA A 8 45.10 -26.09 14.55
CA ALA A 8 43.73 -26.05 14.06
C ALA A 8 42.70 -25.53 15.08
N PHE A 9 43.12 -25.17 16.29
CA PHE A 9 42.22 -24.61 17.32
C PHE A 9 41.92 -23.12 17.15
N LEU A 10 42.39 -22.49 16.08
CA LEU A 10 42.14 -21.07 15.75
C LEU A 10 41.48 -20.89 14.37
N ALA A 11 40.76 -21.90 13.88
CA ALA A 11 39.84 -21.70 12.76
C ALA A 11 38.47 -21.26 13.31
N LEU A 12 38.45 -20.00 13.72
CA LEU A 12 37.32 -19.07 13.75
C LEU A 12 36.06 -19.59 13.02
N HIS A 13 35.29 -20.47 13.66
CA HIS A 13 33.88 -20.63 13.33
C HIS A 13 33.13 -19.61 14.18
N VAL A 14 33.26 -18.34 13.78
CA VAL A 14 32.18 -17.38 13.99
C VAL A 14 31.04 -17.90 13.13
N LEU A 15 30.33 -18.90 13.64
CA LEU A 15 28.98 -19.19 13.20
C LEU A 15 28.20 -17.96 13.63
N CYS A 16 28.12 -16.98 12.73
CA CYS A 16 27.22 -15.86 12.87
C CYS A 16 25.83 -16.50 12.91
N CYS A 17 25.31 -16.74 14.12
CA CYS A 17 23.91 -17.00 14.33
C CYS A 17 23.20 -15.75 13.86
N ILE A 18 22.84 -15.73 12.58
CA ILE A 18 22.11 -14.61 12.00
C ILE A 18 20.70 -14.78 12.55
N ASP A 19 20.48 -14.15 13.71
CA ASP A 19 19.22 -14.10 14.38
C ASP A 19 18.23 -13.54 13.35
N ALA A 20 17.34 -14.41 12.87
CA ALA A 20 16.24 -13.97 12.03
C ALA A 20 15.29 -13.27 13.00
N TYR A 21 15.50 -11.97 13.18
CA TYR A 21 14.74 -11.17 14.11
C TYR A 21 13.24 -11.41 13.87
N PRO A 22 12.53 -12.06 14.81
CA PRO A 22 11.08 -12.21 14.69
C PRO A 22 10.38 -10.84 14.76
N SER A 23 11.13 -9.79 15.09
CA SER A 23 10.67 -8.44 15.42
C SER A 23 10.57 -7.47 14.24
N GLY A 24 10.68 -7.94 12.99
CA GLY A 24 10.48 -7.12 11.79
C GLY A 24 11.70 -6.99 10.88
N ALA A 25 11.49 -6.32 9.74
CA ALA A 25 12.54 -6.01 8.77
C ALA A 25 13.55 -4.99 9.34
N PRO A 26 14.84 -5.11 9.01
CA PRO A 26 15.83 -4.09 9.32
C PRO A 26 15.65 -2.85 8.41
N THR A 27 16.08 -1.67 8.86
CA THR A 27 16.01 -0.42 8.06
C THR A 27 16.71 -0.53 6.71
N GLY A 28 17.76 -1.35 6.59
CA GLY A 28 18.41 -1.61 5.31
C GLY A 28 17.53 -2.33 4.27
N ALA A 29 16.39 -2.91 4.66
CA ALA A 29 15.43 -3.51 3.74
C ALA A 29 14.52 -2.47 3.07
N CYS A 30 14.45 -1.23 3.55
CA CYS A 30 13.61 -0.19 2.95
C CYS A 30 14.01 0.12 1.49
N VAL A 31 15.25 -0.15 1.07
CA VAL A 31 15.68 0.18 -0.30
C VAL A 31 15.17 -0.87 -1.29
N ASP A 32 15.55 -2.14 -1.09
CA ASP A 32 15.28 -3.24 -2.01
C ASP A 32 14.00 -4.03 -1.69
N MET A 33 13.42 -3.81 -0.52
CA MET A 33 12.27 -4.55 0.01
C MET A 33 12.55 -6.05 0.19
N ILE A 34 13.82 -6.46 0.30
CA ILE A 34 14.22 -7.87 0.39
C ILE A 34 14.38 -8.29 1.86
N PRO A 35 13.69 -9.36 2.31
CA PRO A 35 13.92 -9.94 3.63
C PRO A 35 15.38 -10.36 3.78
N ARG A 36 16.02 -10.00 4.90
CA ARG A 36 17.42 -10.36 5.18
C ARG A 36 17.50 -11.77 5.78
N HIS A 37 17.17 -12.77 4.96
CA HIS A 37 17.35 -14.19 5.26
C HIS A 37 18.37 -14.79 4.29
N MET A 38 19.43 -15.40 4.82
CA MET A 38 20.50 -15.99 4.00
C MET A 38 19.97 -17.03 3.02
N GLY A 39 20.34 -16.90 1.74
CA GLY A 39 20.06 -17.91 0.71
C GLY A 39 18.60 -18.05 0.31
N VAL A 40 17.71 -17.16 0.76
CA VAL A 40 16.28 -17.21 0.39
C VAL A 40 15.98 -16.15 -0.66
N LEU A 41 15.39 -16.59 -1.77
CA LEU A 41 14.97 -15.74 -2.88
C LEU A 41 13.44 -15.56 -2.90
N PRO A 42 12.94 -14.45 -3.48
CA PRO A 42 11.51 -14.28 -3.69
C PRO A 42 10.95 -15.38 -4.57
N GLN A 43 9.68 -15.72 -4.35
CA GLN A 43 8.98 -16.68 -5.18
C GLN A 43 8.88 -16.15 -6.63
N PRO A 44 9.15 -17.01 -7.63
CA PRO A 44 9.10 -16.61 -9.04
C PRO A 44 7.65 -16.57 -9.57
N SER A 45 6.71 -17.21 -8.87
CA SER A 45 5.30 -17.18 -9.21
C SER A 45 4.66 -15.83 -8.88
N PRO A 46 3.55 -15.47 -9.55
CA PRO A 46 2.75 -14.33 -9.15
C PRO A 46 2.34 -14.41 -7.67
N ALA A 47 2.36 -13.27 -6.98
CA ALA A 47 1.93 -13.18 -5.60
C ALA A 47 0.42 -13.45 -5.48
N PRO A 48 -0.04 -14.28 -4.51
CA PRO A 48 -1.46 -14.51 -4.26
C PRO A 48 -2.10 -13.39 -3.43
N TYR A 49 -1.56 -12.17 -3.49
CA TYR A 49 -1.95 -11.04 -2.64
C TYR A 49 -2.25 -9.80 -3.50
N SER A 50 -3.18 -8.98 -3.02
CA SER A 50 -3.51 -7.68 -3.60
C SER A 50 -3.34 -6.57 -2.59
N VAL A 51 -2.83 -5.41 -3.04
CA VAL A 51 -2.77 -4.18 -2.25
C VAL A 51 -3.80 -3.21 -2.80
N LEU A 52 -4.83 -2.92 -2.02
CA LEU A 52 -5.97 -2.10 -2.42
C LEU A 52 -5.98 -0.79 -1.64
N THR A 53 -6.54 0.25 -2.24
CA THR A 53 -6.73 1.56 -1.60
C THR A 53 -8.21 1.92 -1.59
N ASN A 54 -8.67 2.67 -0.60
CA ASN A 54 -10.05 3.15 -0.54
C ASN A 54 -10.37 4.32 -1.49
N ALA A 55 -9.37 4.84 -2.18
CA ALA A 55 -9.47 5.95 -3.12
C ALA A 55 -8.46 5.80 -4.24
N ASN A 56 -8.68 6.54 -5.34
CA ASN A 56 -7.74 6.66 -6.48
C ASN A 56 -6.99 8.01 -6.49
N SER A 57 -7.26 8.86 -5.51
CA SER A 57 -6.60 10.15 -5.31
C SER A 57 -6.39 10.43 -3.82
N TYR A 58 -5.38 11.22 -3.48
CA TYR A 58 -5.07 11.60 -2.10
C TYR A 58 -4.98 13.12 -1.93
N GLN A 59 -5.21 13.60 -0.71
CA GLN A 59 -4.92 14.98 -0.31
C GLN A 59 -3.96 14.96 0.88
N PRO A 60 -2.99 15.89 0.99
CA PRO A 60 -2.09 15.96 2.14
C PRO A 60 -2.84 15.96 3.47
N GLY A 61 -2.43 15.11 4.40
CA GLY A 61 -3.04 14.97 5.72
C GLY A 61 -4.33 14.14 5.78
N ASN A 62 -5.02 13.93 4.66
CA ASN A 62 -6.23 13.10 4.63
C ASN A 62 -5.85 11.62 4.54
N PRO A 63 -6.17 10.78 5.54
CA PRO A 63 -5.71 9.40 5.58
C PRO A 63 -6.23 8.57 4.39
N ILE A 64 -5.33 7.74 3.85
CA ILE A 64 -5.67 6.67 2.91
C ILE A 64 -5.66 5.35 3.66
N THR A 65 -6.71 4.56 3.44
CA THR A 65 -6.79 3.19 3.91
C THR A 65 -6.19 2.28 2.86
N VAL A 66 -5.20 1.49 3.26
CA VAL A 66 -4.51 0.51 2.42
C VAL A 66 -4.82 -0.88 2.95
N THR A 67 -5.37 -1.74 2.10
CA THR A 67 -5.80 -3.09 2.48
C THR A 67 -4.97 -4.12 1.74
N ILE A 68 -4.33 -5.03 2.47
CA ILE A 68 -3.72 -6.22 1.89
C ILE A 68 -4.74 -7.37 2.01
N THR A 69 -5.09 -7.97 0.87
CA THR A 69 -5.95 -9.15 0.79
C THR A 69 -5.22 -10.34 0.18
N GLY A 70 -5.56 -11.56 0.59
CA GLY A 70 -4.95 -12.81 0.11
C GLY A 70 -5.00 -13.91 1.17
N PRO A 71 -4.21 -14.99 1.03
CA PRO A 71 -4.02 -15.97 2.10
C PRO A 71 -3.47 -15.35 3.39
N GLU A 72 -3.52 -16.07 4.50
CA GLU A 72 -2.83 -15.62 5.73
C GLU A 72 -1.31 -15.54 5.51
N TYR A 73 -0.65 -14.64 6.23
CA TYR A 73 0.78 -14.38 6.08
C TYR A 73 1.43 -13.98 7.41
N ARG A 74 2.75 -14.08 7.51
CA ARG A 74 3.51 -13.83 8.76
C ARG A 74 4.31 -12.54 8.72
N GLY A 75 4.93 -12.25 7.59
CA GLY A 75 5.77 -11.08 7.41
C GLY A 75 5.16 -10.08 6.43
N VAL A 76 5.33 -8.79 6.74
CA VAL A 76 5.07 -7.69 5.81
C VAL A 76 6.21 -6.69 5.93
N LEU A 77 6.53 -6.03 4.82
CA LEU A 77 7.18 -4.73 4.75
C LEU A 77 6.40 -3.89 3.74
N LEU A 78 5.80 -2.79 4.19
CA LEU A 78 4.86 -1.98 3.41
C LEU A 78 5.30 -0.51 3.41
N GLU A 79 5.44 0.06 2.20
CA GLU A 79 5.84 1.45 1.96
C GLU A 79 4.91 2.13 0.96
N ALA A 80 4.81 3.46 1.04
CA ALA A 80 4.34 4.27 -0.08
C ALA A 80 5.56 4.85 -0.81
N ARG A 81 5.52 4.84 -2.15
CA ARG A 81 6.60 5.32 -3.02
C ARG A 81 6.04 6.18 -4.14
N THR A 82 6.92 6.90 -4.81
CA THR A 82 6.59 7.73 -5.97
C THR A 82 7.59 7.50 -7.11
N GLY A 83 7.10 7.46 -8.34
CA GLY A 83 7.92 7.24 -9.54
C GLY A 83 8.77 5.97 -9.44
N GLY A 84 10.06 6.08 -9.77
CA GLY A 84 11.05 5.00 -9.61
C GLY A 84 11.88 5.09 -8.33
N SER A 85 11.51 5.95 -7.38
CA SER A 85 12.28 6.16 -6.16
C SER A 85 12.19 4.94 -5.23
N THR A 86 13.30 4.62 -4.57
CA THR A 86 13.33 3.63 -3.47
C THR A 86 13.00 4.24 -2.12
N ASN A 87 12.70 5.54 -2.07
CA ASN A 87 12.48 6.24 -0.81
C ASN A 87 11.03 6.13 -0.37
N ALA A 88 10.83 5.74 0.89
CA ALA A 88 9.53 5.81 1.54
C ALA A 88 8.98 7.25 1.54
N LEU A 89 7.67 7.39 1.34
CA LEU A 89 6.95 8.65 1.26
C LEU A 89 5.80 8.68 2.27
N GLY A 90 5.62 9.81 2.95
CA GLY A 90 4.54 9.98 3.92
C GLY A 90 4.79 9.23 5.23
N THR A 91 3.74 9.07 6.02
CA THR A 91 3.82 8.42 7.33
C THR A 91 2.69 7.44 7.54
N TRP A 92 2.98 6.30 8.16
CA TRP A 92 1.99 5.34 8.61
C TRP A 92 1.51 5.67 10.02
N ASN A 93 0.27 5.34 10.35
CA ASN A 93 -0.21 5.43 11.73
C ASN A 93 -1.14 4.28 12.12
N LEU A 94 -1.27 4.06 13.44
CA LEU A 94 -2.02 2.95 14.04
C LEU A 94 -1.78 1.60 13.34
N PRO A 95 -0.55 1.05 13.44
CA PRO A 95 -0.25 -0.23 12.84
C PRO A 95 -1.19 -1.29 13.43
N PRO A 96 -1.77 -2.17 12.60
CA PRO A 96 -2.61 -3.25 13.11
C PRO A 96 -1.82 -4.19 14.03
N PRO A 97 -2.50 -5.08 14.80
CA PRO A 97 -1.85 -6.08 15.62
C PRO A 97 -0.76 -6.85 14.87
N ASP A 98 0.27 -7.29 15.60
CA ASP A 98 1.41 -8.06 15.05
C ASP A 98 2.23 -7.32 13.97
N THR A 99 2.05 -6.00 13.88
CA THR A 99 2.87 -5.09 13.07
C THR A 99 3.38 -3.91 13.89
N ARG A 100 4.38 -3.22 13.36
CA ARG A 100 5.03 -2.04 13.96
C ARG A 100 5.54 -1.12 12.87
N PHE A 101 5.87 0.11 13.24
CA PHE A 101 6.60 1.01 12.37
C PHE A 101 8.03 0.54 12.14
N LEU A 102 8.53 0.86 10.96
CA LEU A 102 9.93 0.81 10.60
C LEU A 102 10.38 2.20 10.14
N GLU A 103 11.50 2.65 10.67
CA GLU A 103 12.15 3.86 10.19
C GLU A 103 12.76 3.59 8.82
N CYS A 104 12.30 4.34 7.83
CA CYS A 104 12.83 4.31 6.47
C CYS A 104 13.09 5.75 6.04
N ASN A 105 14.24 6.00 5.44
CA ASN A 105 14.58 7.31 4.85
C ASN A 105 14.52 8.48 5.84
N GLY A 106 14.89 8.23 7.10
CA GLY A 106 14.83 9.23 8.18
C GLY A 106 13.41 9.55 8.67
N ALA A 107 12.38 8.86 8.16
CA ALA A 107 11.01 8.95 8.66
C ALA A 107 10.74 7.81 9.65
N PRO A 108 10.53 8.07 10.95
CA PRO A 108 10.33 7.03 11.98
C PRO A 108 9.12 6.11 11.71
N GLN A 109 8.17 6.59 10.91
CA GLN A 109 6.95 5.89 10.51
C GLN A 109 6.88 5.77 8.98
N GLY A 110 8.02 5.66 8.30
CA GLY A 110 8.10 5.59 6.84
C GLY A 110 7.55 4.28 6.26
N ALA A 111 7.61 3.20 7.03
CA ALA A 111 7.09 1.90 6.64
C ALA A 111 6.37 1.18 7.80
N VAL A 112 5.66 0.10 7.45
CA VAL A 112 5.13 -0.87 8.41
C VAL A 112 5.79 -2.23 8.18
N THR A 113 6.24 -2.88 9.25
CA THR A 113 6.75 -4.24 9.24
C THR A 113 6.00 -5.12 10.25
N HIS A 114 6.06 -6.44 10.11
CA HIS A 114 5.66 -7.35 11.18
C HIS A 114 6.45 -7.10 12.48
N SER A 115 5.84 -7.32 13.64
CA SER A 115 6.49 -7.22 14.97
C SER A 115 6.71 -8.57 15.66
N ASN A 116 6.10 -9.62 15.12
CA ASN A 116 6.26 -11.02 15.48
C ASN A 116 5.85 -11.89 14.27
N THR A 117 5.99 -13.21 14.41
CA THR A 117 5.65 -14.18 13.35
C THR A 117 4.22 -14.70 13.41
N ASN A 118 3.32 -14.08 14.19
CA ASN A 118 1.91 -14.47 14.25
C ASN A 118 1.25 -14.30 12.88
N LEU A 119 0.25 -15.14 12.63
CA LEU A 119 -0.53 -15.08 11.40
C LEU A 119 -1.34 -13.79 11.38
N LYS A 120 -1.23 -13.09 10.25
CA LYS A 120 -2.07 -11.97 9.88
C LYS A 120 -3.18 -12.52 9.00
N GLY A 121 -4.40 -12.06 9.25
CA GLY A 121 -5.59 -12.55 8.55
C GLY A 121 -5.56 -12.29 7.05
N ASN A 122 -6.51 -12.91 6.35
CA ASN A 122 -6.70 -12.79 4.91
C ASN A 122 -7.04 -11.36 4.42
N THR A 123 -7.37 -10.46 5.34
CA THR A 123 -7.61 -9.03 5.12
C THR A 123 -6.96 -8.25 6.25
N THR A 124 -6.04 -7.36 5.91
CA THR A 124 -5.34 -6.50 6.88
C THR A 124 -5.39 -5.06 6.42
N VAL A 125 -5.67 -4.16 7.36
CA VAL A 125 -5.93 -2.75 7.08
C VAL A 125 -4.84 -1.90 7.71
N TYR A 126 -4.26 -1.03 6.88
CA TYR A 126 -3.22 -0.10 7.25
C TYR A 126 -3.69 1.33 6.96
N ARG A 127 -3.17 2.30 7.70
CA ARG A 127 -3.50 3.71 7.50
C ARG A 127 -2.25 4.52 7.20
N TRP A 128 -2.29 5.22 6.07
CA TRP A 128 -1.21 6.07 5.58
C TRP A 128 -1.66 7.52 5.52
N ILE A 129 -0.79 8.43 5.95
CA ILE A 129 -0.99 9.87 5.95
C ILE A 129 -0.15 10.47 4.82
N PRO A 130 -0.80 11.01 3.77
CA PRO A 130 -0.08 11.63 2.66
C PRO A 130 0.66 12.89 3.11
N PRO A 131 1.92 13.09 2.70
CA PRO A 131 2.66 14.31 2.99
C PRO A 131 2.20 15.45 2.07
N LYS A 132 2.77 16.65 2.25
CA LYS A 132 2.65 17.74 1.27
C LYS A 132 3.42 17.39 -0.01
N PHE A 133 2.77 16.62 -0.89
CA PHE A 133 3.31 16.13 -2.14
C PHE A 133 2.19 16.08 -3.19
N THR A 134 2.54 16.32 -4.47
CA THR A 134 1.57 16.43 -5.57
C THR A 134 1.82 15.43 -6.70
N GLY A 135 2.83 14.56 -6.57
CA GLY A 135 3.14 13.54 -7.58
C GLY A 135 2.33 12.26 -7.42
N PRO A 136 2.49 11.30 -8.35
CA PRO A 136 1.85 9.99 -8.26
C PRO A 136 2.37 9.20 -7.06
N VAL A 137 1.51 8.46 -6.39
CA VAL A 137 1.89 7.61 -5.25
C VAL A 137 1.36 6.20 -5.46
N TYR A 138 2.16 5.18 -5.14
CA TYR A 138 1.69 3.81 -5.08
C TYR A 138 2.22 3.14 -3.80
N PHE A 139 1.53 2.10 -3.36
CA PHE A 139 1.95 1.29 -2.23
C PHE A 139 2.65 0.05 -2.74
N MET A 140 3.76 -0.32 -2.10
CA MET A 140 4.59 -1.47 -2.44
C MET A 140 4.80 -2.32 -1.19
N ALA A 141 4.52 -3.61 -1.31
CA ALA A 141 4.66 -4.57 -0.23
C ALA A 141 5.61 -5.71 -0.59
N THR A 142 6.33 -6.16 0.42
CA THR A 142 6.87 -7.52 0.51
C THR A 142 6.03 -8.30 1.50
N ILE A 143 5.55 -9.47 1.10
CA ILE A 143 4.66 -10.30 1.91
C ILE A 143 5.29 -11.68 2.04
N ALA A 144 5.51 -12.12 3.28
CA ALA A 144 6.07 -13.41 3.58
C ALA A 144 5.00 -14.32 4.20
N GLN A 145 4.64 -15.39 3.49
CA GLN A 145 3.78 -16.43 4.02
C GLN A 145 4.48 -17.21 5.14
N GLN A 146 5.78 -17.47 4.94
CA GLN A 146 6.69 -18.05 5.93
C GLN A 146 8.12 -17.59 5.63
N ARG A 147 9.07 -17.95 6.51
CA ARG A 147 10.48 -17.51 6.44
C ARG A 147 11.11 -17.67 5.05
N THR A 148 10.79 -18.75 4.35
CA THR A 148 11.39 -19.10 3.05
C THR A 148 10.49 -18.85 1.84
N VAL A 149 9.24 -18.41 2.06
CA VAL A 149 8.24 -18.22 1.00
C VAL A 149 7.69 -16.81 1.11
N PHE A 150 8.16 -15.95 0.21
CA PHE A 150 7.77 -14.55 0.17
C PHE A 150 7.75 -14.00 -1.25
N TRP A 151 6.97 -12.95 -1.44
CA TRP A 151 6.89 -12.19 -2.68
C TRP A 151 7.28 -10.74 -2.40
N ILE A 152 7.99 -10.16 -3.36
CA ILE A 152 8.35 -8.73 -3.36
C ILE A 152 7.54 -8.03 -4.43
N ASN A 153 7.55 -6.69 -4.40
CA ASN A 153 6.98 -5.87 -5.47
C ASN A 153 5.46 -6.08 -5.69
N VAL A 154 4.73 -6.43 -4.64
CA VAL A 154 3.26 -6.47 -4.67
C VAL A 154 2.76 -5.03 -4.57
N ARG A 155 2.16 -4.49 -5.63
CA ARG A 155 1.82 -3.06 -5.74
C ARG A 155 0.32 -2.79 -5.77
N SER A 156 -0.07 -1.63 -5.26
CA SER A 156 -1.39 -1.06 -5.51
C SER A 156 -1.48 -0.40 -6.89
N SER A 157 -2.70 0.01 -7.26
CA SER A 157 -2.88 1.06 -8.27
C SER A 157 -2.21 2.36 -7.82
N THR A 158 -1.90 3.23 -8.79
CA THR A 158 -1.32 4.54 -8.51
C THR A 158 -2.41 5.55 -8.15
N LEU A 159 -2.20 6.25 -7.04
CA LEU A 159 -2.98 7.40 -6.61
C LEU A 159 -2.47 8.68 -7.27
N THR A 160 -3.42 9.53 -7.64
CA THR A 160 -3.15 10.90 -8.12
C THR A 160 -3.32 11.92 -6.99
N SER A 161 -2.62 13.06 -7.07
CA SER A 161 -2.87 14.14 -6.13
C SER A 161 -4.22 14.79 -6.43
N GLY A 162 -5.14 14.72 -5.46
CA GLY A 162 -6.39 15.46 -5.51
C GLY A 162 -6.11 16.93 -5.23
N LYS A 163 -6.69 17.83 -6.02
CA LYS A 163 -6.69 19.25 -5.68
C LYS A 163 -7.31 19.40 -4.28
N PRO A 164 -6.69 20.16 -3.36
CA PRO A 164 -7.39 20.62 -2.17
C PRO A 164 -8.67 21.27 -2.66
N GLY A 165 -9.82 20.79 -2.20
CA GLY A 165 -11.10 21.33 -2.64
C GLY A 165 -11.08 22.84 -2.41
N GLY A 166 -10.99 23.61 -3.50
CA GLY A 166 -11.53 24.96 -3.47
C GLY A 166 -12.99 24.77 -3.08
N LEU A 167 -13.42 25.44 -2.02
CA LEU A 167 -14.83 25.55 -1.69
C LEU A 167 -15.54 26.03 -2.96
N SER A 168 -16.17 25.12 -3.68
CA SER A 168 -17.14 25.48 -4.69
C SER A 168 -18.35 25.97 -3.90
N PHE A 169 -18.28 27.20 -3.42
CA PHE A 169 -19.46 27.94 -3.04
C PHE A 169 -20.30 28.00 -4.31
N ALA A 170 -21.30 27.13 -4.40
CA ALA A 170 -22.39 27.31 -5.32
C ALA A 170 -23.13 28.58 -4.87
N THR A 171 -22.68 29.73 -5.36
CA THR A 171 -23.45 30.97 -5.33
C THR A 171 -24.55 30.79 -6.37
N GLY A 172 -25.62 30.11 -5.95
CA GLY A 172 -26.83 29.90 -6.73
C GLY A 172 -28.03 30.46 -5.97
N ALA A 173 -28.02 31.76 -5.70
CA ALA A 173 -29.25 32.48 -5.41
C ALA A 173 -30.01 32.63 -6.74
N GLY A 174 -31.12 31.90 -6.86
CA GLY A 174 -32.01 31.96 -8.01
C GLY A 174 -33.37 31.41 -7.62
N ALA A 175 -34.17 32.26 -6.98
CA ALA A 175 -35.60 32.02 -6.82
C ALA A 175 -36.25 31.92 -8.21
N GLY A 176 -36.96 30.82 -8.45
CA GLY A 176 -37.72 30.60 -9.67
C GLY A 176 -38.79 29.55 -9.39
N GLN A 177 -40.02 30.04 -9.21
CA GLN A 177 -41.22 29.24 -8.99
C GLN A 177 -41.55 28.36 -10.19
N ALA A 178 -42.35 27.33 -9.89
CA ALA A 178 -42.92 26.31 -10.76
C ALA A 178 -43.50 26.81 -12.09
N GLU A 179 -43.36 26.01 -13.14
CA GLU A 179 -44.39 25.86 -14.17
C GLU A 179 -44.34 24.44 -14.75
N GLU A 180 -45.43 23.69 -14.54
CA GLU A 180 -45.63 22.37 -15.13
C GLU A 180 -45.97 22.49 -16.62
N LYS A 181 -45.31 21.68 -17.45
CA LYS A 181 -45.54 21.60 -18.91
C LYS A 181 -46.91 20.96 -19.21
N PRO A 182 -47.80 21.60 -20.00
CA PRO A 182 -49.03 20.97 -20.45
C PRO A 182 -48.72 20.05 -21.65
N LEU A 183 -48.84 18.74 -21.45
CA LEU A 183 -48.70 17.70 -22.47
C LEU A 183 -49.86 17.66 -23.50
N LEU A 184 -50.70 18.70 -23.56
CA LEU A 184 -51.96 18.73 -24.32
C LEU A 184 -51.84 19.35 -25.73
N LEU A 185 -50.72 19.95 -26.08
CA LEU A 185 -50.51 20.58 -27.40
C LEU A 185 -49.96 19.63 -28.48
N LEU A 186 -49.47 18.43 -28.12
CA LEU A 186 -48.93 17.46 -29.07
C LEU A 186 -49.98 16.51 -29.66
N VAL A 187 -51.14 16.36 -29.03
CA VAL A 187 -52.20 15.45 -29.49
C VAL A 187 -53.07 16.09 -30.59
N LEU A 188 -53.22 17.42 -30.59
CA LEU A 188 -54.01 18.13 -31.61
C LEU A 188 -53.26 18.32 -32.94
N GLY A 189 -51.93 18.22 -32.95
CA GLY A 189 -51.11 18.35 -34.17
C GLY A 189 -51.11 17.11 -35.06
N PHE A 190 -51.33 15.91 -34.50
CA PHE A 190 -51.33 14.66 -35.27
C PHE A 190 -52.66 14.33 -35.95
N LEU A 191 -53.78 14.88 -35.46
CA LEU A 191 -55.11 14.66 -36.06
C LEU A 191 -55.39 15.53 -37.30
N MET A 192 -54.63 16.62 -37.51
CA MET A 192 -54.80 17.49 -38.68
C MET A 192 -53.95 17.07 -39.89
N PHE A 193 -53.00 16.13 -39.73
CA PHE A 193 -52.14 15.66 -40.82
C PHE A 193 -52.69 14.45 -41.60
N GLN A 194 -53.84 13.89 -41.19
CA GLN A 194 -54.50 12.79 -41.94
C GLN A 194 -55.69 13.24 -42.80
N VAL A 195 -55.90 14.55 -43.00
CA VAL A 195 -56.99 15.08 -43.85
C VAL A 195 -56.46 15.82 -45.10
N LEU A 196 -55.15 15.92 -45.27
CA LEU A 196 -54.53 16.38 -46.54
C LEU A 196 -53.40 15.45 -46.98
N ALA A 197 -53.77 14.25 -47.44
CA ALA A 197 -53.07 13.45 -48.46
C ALA A 197 -53.99 12.29 -48.90
#